data_AF-A0A830B2T1-F1
#
_entry.id   AF-A0A830B2T1-F1
#
_cell.length_a   1.000
_cell.length_b   1.000
_cell.length_c   1.000
_cell.angle_alpha   90.00
_cell.angle_beta   90.00
_cell.angle_gamma   90.00
#
_symmetry.space_group_name_H-M   'P 1'
#
loop_
_entity.id
_entity.type
_entity.pdbx_description
1 polymer ?
#
loop_
_entity_poly.entity_id
_entity_poly.type
_entity_poly.pdbx_seq_one_letter_code
_entity_poly.pdbx_strand_id
1 'polypeptide(L)'
;MNMEIAESSDNHKVVSVLLATAGAVMSIKYFDNSFNNDHQRIGLAFYVIMWFQAFLGIFRPQRGSKGRSIWFLFHWVMGISVSLLGVINIYTGLQAYKKRTSKNVSIWTVIFTVEISLILFLYLLQEKWQYIKEQGSILRNKPVQPTDRELMSPKCQHKETSII
;
A
#
# COMPACT_ATOMS: atom_id res chain seq x y z
N MET A 1 7.53 -0.56 -30.82
CA MET A 1 7.73 -0.41 -29.36
C MET A 1 6.68 0.50 -28.70
N ASN A 2 6.36 1.69 -29.23
CA ASN A 2 5.37 2.59 -28.59
C ASN A 2 3.90 2.15 -28.74
N MET A 3 3.56 1.42 -29.81
CA MET A 3 2.18 0.98 -30.10
C MET A 3 1.76 -0.22 -29.22
N GLU A 4 2.68 -1.14 -28.98
CA GLU A 4 2.48 -2.36 -28.16
C GLU A 4 2.34 -2.03 -26.66
N ILE A 5 3.01 -0.97 -26.18
CA ILE A 5 2.85 -0.46 -24.81
C ILE A 5 1.50 0.23 -24.63
N ALA A 6 0.98 0.92 -25.65
CA ALA A 6 -0.35 1.54 -25.61
C ALA A 6 -1.45 0.48 -25.59
N GLU A 7 -1.36 -0.54 -26.44
CA GLU A 7 -2.28 -1.68 -26.48
C GLU A 7 -2.27 -2.47 -25.15
N SER A 8 -1.08 -2.73 -24.60
CA SER A 8 -0.93 -3.36 -23.27
C SER A 8 -1.59 -2.52 -22.17
N SER A 9 -1.37 -1.20 -22.14
CA SER A 9 -2.01 -0.28 -21.18
C SER A 9 -3.54 -0.34 -21.25
N ASP A 10 -4.10 -0.40 -22.46
CA ASP A 10 -5.55 -0.37 -22.65
C ASP A 10 -6.22 -1.71 -22.33
N ASN A 11 -5.53 -2.82 -22.58
CA ASN A 11 -5.98 -4.16 -22.18
C ASN A 11 -6.17 -4.26 -20.65
N HIS A 12 -5.25 -3.73 -19.85
CA HIS A 12 -5.39 -3.74 -18.37
C HIS A 12 -6.59 -2.92 -17.89
N LYS A 13 -6.87 -1.78 -18.52
CA LYS A 13 -8.04 -0.94 -18.18
C LYS A 13 -9.34 -1.67 -18.53
N VAL A 14 -9.41 -2.27 -19.72
CA VAL A 14 -10.59 -3.01 -20.19
C VAL A 14 -10.86 -4.21 -19.27
N VAL A 15 -9.85 -5.00 -18.93
CA VAL A 15 -9.99 -6.14 -18.00
C VAL A 15 -10.47 -5.68 -16.63
N SER A 16 -9.92 -4.58 -16.10
CA SER A 16 -10.34 -4.03 -14.79
C SER A 16 -11.80 -3.60 -14.79
N VAL A 17 -12.26 -2.93 -15.86
CA VAL A 17 -13.65 -2.50 -16.03
C VAL A 17 -14.58 -3.70 -16.13
N LEU A 18 -14.21 -4.72 -16.91
CA LEU A 18 -14.99 -5.96 -17.03
C LEU A 18 -15.11 -6.69 -15.69
N LEU A 19 -14.00 -6.83 -14.96
CA LEU A 19 -13.97 -7.49 -13.66
C LEU A 19 -14.84 -6.75 -12.63
N ALA A 20 -14.72 -5.43 -12.57
CA ALA A 20 -15.53 -4.58 -11.69
C ALA A 20 -17.02 -4.67 -12.03
N THR A 21 -17.36 -4.66 -13.32
CA THR A 21 -18.76 -4.76 -13.78
C THR A 21 -19.34 -6.15 -13.45
N ALA A 22 -18.59 -7.22 -13.71
CA ALA A 22 -19.01 -8.59 -13.39
C ALA A 22 -19.22 -8.77 -11.87
N GLY A 23 -18.31 -8.23 -11.06
CA GLY A 23 -18.44 -8.22 -9.60
C GLY A 23 -19.68 -7.46 -9.14
N ALA A 24 -19.95 -6.27 -9.70
CA ALA A 24 -21.13 -5.48 -9.38
C ALA A 24 -22.44 -6.20 -9.76
N VAL A 25 -22.51 -6.78 -10.95
CA VAL A 25 -23.69 -7.54 -11.41
C VAL A 25 -23.93 -8.77 -10.54
N MET A 26 -22.88 -9.54 -10.21
CA MET A 26 -22.99 -10.67 -9.28
C MET A 26 -23.45 -10.21 -7.90
N SER A 27 -22.90 -9.11 -7.39
CA SER A 27 -23.28 -8.55 -6.10
C SER A 27 -24.76 -8.22 -6.06
N ILE A 28 -25.31 -7.57 -7.10
CA ILE A 28 -26.74 -7.22 -7.16
C ILE A 28 -27.61 -8.47 -7.32
N LYS A 29 -27.23 -9.41 -8.19
CA LYS A 29 -28.04 -10.60 -8.49
C LYS A 29 -28.16 -11.55 -7.30
N TYR A 30 -27.11 -11.67 -6.49
CA TYR A 30 -27.07 -12.57 -5.34
C TYR A 30 -27.23 -11.83 -4.01
N PHE A 31 -27.54 -10.53 -4.04
CA PHE A 31 -27.85 -9.78 -2.83
C PHE A 31 -29.19 -10.24 -2.27
N ASP A 32 -29.13 -11.04 -1.21
CA ASP A 32 -30.31 -11.42 -0.45
C ASP A 32 -30.72 -10.23 0.45
N ASN A 33 -31.85 -9.61 0.11
CA ASN A 33 -32.38 -8.40 0.73
C ASN A 33 -33.02 -8.63 2.11
N SER A 34 -32.89 -9.84 2.67
CA SER A 34 -33.45 -10.18 3.98
C SER A 34 -32.65 -9.61 5.15
N PHE A 35 -31.36 -9.28 4.98
CA PHE A 35 -30.44 -8.70 5.99
C PHE A 35 -30.56 -9.27 7.42
N ASN A 36 -30.99 -10.52 7.56
CA ASN A 36 -31.31 -11.12 8.85
C ASN A 36 -30.08 -11.65 9.59
N ASN A 37 -28.89 -11.54 8.99
CA ASN A 37 -27.63 -11.96 9.57
C ASN A 37 -26.66 -10.77 9.69
N ASP A 38 -25.90 -10.72 10.78
CA ASP A 38 -24.87 -9.71 11.01
C ASP A 38 -23.83 -9.64 9.88
N HIS A 39 -23.49 -10.76 9.24
CA HIS A 39 -22.62 -10.77 8.06
C HIS A 39 -23.21 -9.94 6.89
N GLN A 40 -24.51 -10.06 6.61
CA GLN A 40 -25.15 -9.29 5.54
C GLN A 40 -25.21 -7.79 5.88
N ARG A 41 -25.46 -7.45 7.16
CA ARG A 41 -25.51 -6.06 7.64
C ARG A 41 -24.12 -5.41 7.57
N ILE A 42 -23.08 -6.11 8.03
CA ILE A 42 -21.69 -5.66 7.94
C ILE A 42 -21.28 -5.54 6.47
N GLY A 43 -21.65 -6.52 5.62
CA GLY A 43 -21.37 -6.50 4.19
C GLY A 43 -22.00 -5.31 3.47
N LEU A 44 -23.26 -4.97 3.77
CA LEU A 44 -23.92 -3.79 3.21
C LEU A 44 -23.25 -2.49 3.68
N ALA A 45 -22.96 -2.36 4.98
CA ALA A 45 -22.28 -1.19 5.52
C ALA A 45 -20.91 -1.01 4.87
N PHE A 46 -20.12 -2.09 4.76
CA PHE A 46 -18.85 -2.11 4.06
C PHE A 46 -19.00 -1.66 2.59
N TYR A 47 -19.99 -2.19 1.86
CA TYR A 47 -20.23 -1.86 0.46
C TYR A 47 -20.54 -0.37 0.26
N VAL A 48 -21.42 0.21 1.08
CA VAL A 48 -21.75 1.64 1.02
C VAL A 48 -20.53 2.50 1.31
N ILE A 49 -19.78 2.17 2.37
CA ILE A 49 -18.59 2.92 2.77
C ILE A 49 -17.50 2.83 1.69
N MET A 50 -17.31 1.66 1.07
CA MET A 50 -16.36 1.47 -0.03
C MET A 50 -16.67 2.37 -1.23
N TRP A 51 -17.94 2.45 -1.64
CA TRP A 51 -18.34 3.37 -2.73
C TRP A 51 -18.22 4.84 -2.34
N PHE A 52 -18.58 5.18 -1.11
CA PHE A 52 -18.40 6.54 -0.60
C PHE A 52 -16.92 6.96 -0.60
N GLN A 53 -16.02 6.06 -0.21
CA GLN A 53 -14.58 6.28 -0.24
C GLN A 53 -14.07 6.53 -1.67
N ALA A 54 -14.50 5.72 -2.64
CA ALA A 54 -14.13 5.90 -4.04
C ALA A 54 -14.64 7.24 -4.60
N PHE A 55 -15.88 7.61 -4.27
CA PHE A 55 -16.47 8.89 -4.65
C PHE A 55 -15.67 10.06 -4.07
N LEU A 56 -15.35 10.06 -2.77
CA LEU A 56 -14.51 11.08 -2.15
C LEU A 56 -13.10 11.16 -2.77
N GLY A 57 -12.58 10.01 -3.23
CA GLY A 57 -11.35 9.90 -4.03
C GLY A 57 -11.33 10.83 -5.25
N ILE A 58 -12.48 10.94 -5.95
CA ILE A 58 -12.63 11.73 -7.17
C ILE A 58 -12.61 13.23 -6.87
N PHE A 59 -13.22 13.67 -5.76
CA PHE A 59 -13.27 15.08 -5.35
C PHE A 59 -12.00 15.56 -4.64
N ARG A 60 -10.85 14.97 -4.96
CA ARG A 60 -9.56 15.32 -4.36
C ARG A 60 -9.25 16.82 -4.55
N PRO A 61 -9.06 17.59 -3.47
CA PRO A 61 -8.77 19.02 -3.57
C PRO A 61 -7.43 19.34 -4.25
N GLN A 62 -7.37 20.49 -4.93
CA GLN A 62 -6.16 20.99 -5.58
C GLN A 62 -4.99 21.16 -4.59
N ARG A 63 -3.76 21.03 -5.11
CA ARG A 63 -2.51 21.18 -4.34
C ARG A 63 -2.45 22.58 -3.71
N GLY A 64 -2.01 22.67 -2.46
CA GLY A 64 -1.86 23.94 -1.72
C GLY A 64 -3.11 24.43 -0.99
N SER A 65 -4.28 23.82 -1.19
CA SER A 65 -5.49 24.18 -0.42
C SER A 65 -5.46 23.62 1.01
N LYS A 66 -5.90 24.41 2.00
CA LYS A 66 -6.05 23.94 3.40
C LYS A 66 -6.98 22.72 3.49
N GLY A 67 -8.00 22.64 2.63
CA GLY A 67 -8.92 21.51 2.55
C GLY A 67 -8.28 20.19 2.11
N ARG A 68 -7.15 20.22 1.40
CA ARG A 68 -6.44 19.00 0.97
C ARG A 68 -5.90 18.18 2.14
N SER A 69 -5.46 18.83 3.22
CA SER A 69 -4.93 18.14 4.39
C SER A 69 -6.05 17.45 5.18
N ILE A 70 -7.19 18.12 5.37
CA ILE A 70 -8.40 17.53 5.98
C ILE A 70 -8.89 16.36 5.14
N TRP A 71 -9.02 16.55 3.83
CA TRP A 71 -9.44 15.51 2.90
C TRP A 71 -8.49 14.30 2.96
N PHE A 72 -7.17 14.56 3.00
CA PHE A 72 -6.17 13.50 3.10
C PHE A 72 -6.32 12.70 4.39
N LEU A 73 -6.43 13.36 5.55
CA LEU A 73 -6.61 12.67 6.83
C LEU A 73 -7.90 11.84 6.83
N PHE A 74 -9.02 12.43 6.40
CA PHE A 74 -10.31 11.74 6.36
C PHE A 74 -10.28 10.54 5.42
N HIS A 75 -9.84 10.74 4.17
CA HIS A 75 -9.74 9.69 3.17
C HIS A 75 -8.77 8.59 3.60
N TRP A 76 -7.66 8.95 4.26
CA TRP A 76 -6.70 7.98 4.77
C TRP A 76 -7.26 7.13 5.90
N VAL A 77 -7.84 7.74 6.94
CA VAL A 77 -8.45 7.01 8.07
C VAL A 77 -9.61 6.15 7.58
N MET A 78 -10.46 6.68 6.70
CA MET A 78 -11.54 5.93 6.09
C MET A 78 -11.01 4.73 5.28
N GLY A 79 -9.87 4.89 4.60
CA GLY A 79 -9.23 3.82 3.84
C GLY A 79 -8.81 2.67 4.72
N ILE A 80 -8.17 2.97 5.85
CA ILE A 80 -7.80 1.97 6.86
C ILE A 80 -9.05 1.24 7.37
N SER A 81 -10.11 1.99 7.71
CA SER A 81 -11.37 1.42 8.19
C SER A 81 -12.02 0.49 7.15
N VAL A 82 -12.05 0.89 5.88
CA VAL A 82 -12.58 0.05 4.77
C VAL A 82 -11.75 -1.22 4.62
N SER A 83 -10.42 -1.14 4.65
CA SER A 83 -9.56 -2.32 4.56
C SER A 83 -9.79 -3.30 5.72
N LEU A 84 -9.88 -2.80 6.96
CA LEU A 84 -10.16 -3.63 8.13
C LEU A 84 -11.56 -4.28 8.07
N LEU A 85 -12.58 -3.49 7.72
CA LEU A 85 -13.94 -4.00 7.56
C LEU A 85 -14.02 -5.05 6.44
N GLY A 86 -13.27 -4.89 5.34
CA GLY A 86 -13.18 -5.88 4.27
C GLY A 86 -12.65 -7.22 4.76
N VAL A 87 -11.56 -7.22 5.54
CA VAL A 87 -10.98 -8.43 6.15
C VAL A 87 -11.99 -9.11 7.08
N ILE A 88 -12.64 -8.35 7.97
CA ILE A 88 -13.68 -8.86 8.88
C ILE A 88 -14.86 -9.44 8.10
N ASN A 89 -15.30 -8.76 7.04
CA ASN A 89 -16.41 -9.20 6.19
C ASN A 89 -16.11 -10.55 5.52
N ILE A 90 -14.88 -10.76 5.06
CA ILE A 90 -14.47 -12.04 4.45
C ILE A 90 -14.49 -13.17 5.48
N TYR A 91 -13.88 -12.98 6.67
CA TYR A 91 -13.89 -14.02 7.71
C TYR A 91 -15.29 -14.37 8.20
N THR A 92 -16.13 -13.36 8.46
CA THR A 92 -17.53 -13.57 8.84
C THR A 92 -18.32 -14.26 7.74
N GLY A 93 -18.05 -13.93 6.47
CA GLY A 93 -18.64 -14.58 5.30
C GLY A 93 -18.27 -16.05 5.17
N LEU A 94 -16.99 -16.40 5.37
CA LEU A 94 -16.55 -17.79 5.38
C LEU A 94 -17.22 -18.59 6.51
N GLN A 95 -17.35 -18.00 7.70
CA GLN A 95 -18.06 -18.65 8.82
C GLN A 95 -19.55 -18.85 8.51
N ALA A 96 -20.22 -17.84 7.95
CA ALA A 96 -21.61 -17.95 7.53
C ALA A 96 -21.80 -19.00 6.42
N TYR A 97 -20.88 -19.06 5.46
CA TYR A 97 -20.87 -20.06 4.39
C TYR A 97 -20.71 -21.48 4.93
N LYS A 98 -19.74 -21.70 5.85
CA LYS A 98 -19.55 -22.97 6.54
C LYS A 98 -20.83 -23.40 7.26
N LYS A 99 -21.48 -22.48 7.98
CA LYS A 99 -22.72 -22.76 8.71
C LYS A 99 -23.88 -23.14 7.77
N ARG A 100 -23.99 -22.49 6.60
CA ARG A 100 -25.07 -22.71 5.64
C ARG A 100 -24.90 -23.97 4.79
N THR A 101 -23.67 -24.29 4.39
CA THR A 101 -23.39 -25.41 3.46
C THR A 101 -22.78 -26.63 4.13
N SER A 102 -22.41 -26.54 5.41
CA SER A 102 -21.65 -27.57 6.15
C SER A 102 -20.33 -27.96 5.47
N LYS A 103 -19.85 -27.17 4.50
CA LYS A 103 -18.60 -27.40 3.79
C LYS A 103 -17.41 -26.90 4.59
N ASN A 104 -16.27 -27.56 4.44
CA ASN A 104 -15.02 -27.09 5.01
C ASN A 104 -14.55 -25.83 4.29
N VAL A 105 -14.34 -24.74 5.04
CA VAL A 105 -13.82 -23.47 4.53
C VAL A 105 -12.36 -23.23 4.90
N SER A 106 -11.73 -24.17 5.61
CA SER A 106 -10.37 -24.05 6.15
C SER A 106 -9.36 -23.67 5.06
N ILE A 107 -9.44 -24.29 3.89
CA ILE A 107 -8.52 -23.98 2.79
C ILE A 107 -8.61 -22.52 2.34
N TRP A 108 -9.82 -21.98 2.20
CA TRP A 108 -10.04 -20.58 1.85
C TRP A 108 -9.60 -19.63 2.96
N THR A 109 -9.82 -20.02 4.22
CA THR A 109 -9.36 -19.26 5.37
C THR A 109 -7.84 -19.18 5.41
N VAL A 110 -7.15 -20.31 5.20
CA VAL A 110 -5.68 -20.37 5.20
C VAL A 110 -5.11 -19.55 4.05
N ILE A 111 -5.63 -19.71 2.83
CA ILE A 111 -5.18 -18.94 1.66
C ILE A 111 -5.29 -17.43 1.95
N PHE A 112 -6.45 -16.97 2.42
CA PHE A 112 -6.66 -15.55 2.71
C PHE A 112 -5.78 -15.04 3.86
N THR A 113 -5.55 -15.86 4.90
CA THR A 113 -4.67 -15.51 6.02
C THR A 113 -3.22 -15.36 5.55
N VAL A 114 -2.74 -16.28 4.71
CA VAL A 114 -1.40 -16.24 4.13
C VAL A 114 -1.25 -15.00 3.25
N GLU A 115 -2.25 -14.67 2.44
CA GLU A 115 -2.27 -13.47 1.60
C GLU A 115 -2.11 -12.19 2.44
N ILE A 116 -2.94 -12.00 3.47
CA ILE A 116 -2.85 -10.82 4.36
C ILE A 116 -1.50 -10.76 5.08
N SER A 117 -0.99 -11.90 5.53
CA SER A 117 0.31 -12.00 6.20
C SER A 117 1.45 -11.63 5.25
N LEU A 118 1.38 -12.08 3.99
CA LEU A 118 2.37 -11.77 2.96
C LEU A 118 2.34 -10.27 2.61
N ILE A 119 1.15 -9.67 2.47
CA ILE A 119 1.01 -8.23 2.22
C ILE A 119 1.62 -7.42 3.37
N LEU A 120 1.32 -7.79 4.63
CA LEU A 120 1.87 -7.11 5.81
C LEU A 120 3.40 -7.26 5.88
N PHE A 121 3.92 -8.46 5.59
CA PHE A 121 5.35 -8.71 5.54
C PHE A 121 6.05 -7.85 4.47
N LEU A 122 5.50 -7.82 3.26
CA LEU A 122 6.02 -7.01 2.16
C LEU A 122 5.95 -5.51 2.47
N TYR A 123 4.88 -5.05 3.13
CA TYR A 123 4.73 -3.66 3.57
C TYR A 123 5.86 -3.26 4.54
N LEU A 124 6.14 -4.10 5.54
CA LEU A 124 7.25 -3.87 6.48
C LEU A 124 8.62 -3.93 5.78
N LEU A 125 8.78 -4.84 4.82
CA LEU A 125 10.01 -4.96 4.04
C LEU A 125 10.26 -3.73 3.17
N GLN A 126 9.23 -3.16 2.54
CA GLN A 126 9.34 -1.95 1.73
C GLN A 126 9.91 -0.77 2.53
N GLU A 127 9.44 -0.59 3.77
CA GLU A 127 9.93 0.47 4.65
C GLU A 127 11.43 0.29 4.93
N LYS A 128 11.86 -0.92 5.33
CA LYS A 128 13.27 -1.20 5.64
C LYS A 128 14.18 -1.17 4.40
N TRP A 129 13.66 -1.53 3.23
CA TRP A 129 14.43 -1.51 2.00
C TRP A 129 14.88 -0.10 1.59
N GLN A 130 14.06 0.92 1.84
CA GLN A 130 14.46 2.32 1.61
C GLN A 130 15.60 2.73 2.54
N TYR A 131 15.51 2.40 3.83
CA TYR A 131 16.59 2.66 4.79
C TYR A 131 17.91 1.96 4.41
N ILE A 132 17.86 0.69 3.97
CA ILE A 132 19.06 -0.05 3.54
C ILE A 132 19.68 0.59 2.29
N LYS A 133 18.85 1.04 1.33
CA LYS A 133 19.33 1.78 0.14
C LYS A 133 20.01 3.09 0.51
N GLU A 134 19.45 3.85 1.43
CA GLU A 134 20.02 5.11 1.91
C GLU A 134 21.35 4.89 2.65
N GLN A 135 21.46 3.84 3.48
CA GLN A 135 22.73 3.50 4.13
C GLN A 135 23.80 3.04 3.13
N GLY A 136 23.40 2.24 2.13
CA GLY A 136 24.31 1.78 1.08
C GLY A 136 24.83 2.93 0.21
N SER A 137 24.00 3.95 -0.08
CA SER A 137 24.42 5.13 -0.84
C SER A 137 25.34 6.05 -0.05
N ILE A 138 25.09 6.25 1.25
CA ILE A 138 25.96 7.02 2.16
C ILE A 138 27.32 6.35 2.32
N LEU A 139 27.35 5.02 2.50
CA LEU A 139 28.61 4.27 2.64
C LEU A 139 29.44 4.29 1.35
N ARG A 140 28.79 4.18 0.19
CA ARG A 140 29.44 4.28 -1.13
C ARG A 140 30.01 5.68 -1.42
N ASN A 141 29.37 6.73 -0.90
CA ASN A 141 29.77 8.12 -1.12
C ASN A 141 30.70 8.68 -0.04
N LYS A 142 31.13 7.88 0.96
CA LYS A 142 32.19 8.29 1.88
C LYS A 142 33.51 8.42 1.09
N PRO A 143 34.16 9.60 1.06
CA PRO A 143 35.52 9.70 0.54
C PRO A 143 36.40 8.80 1.42
N VAL A 144 37.23 7.98 0.80
CA VAL A 144 38.28 7.23 1.50
C VAL A 144 39.19 8.27 2.16
N GLN A 145 38.99 8.49 3.46
CA GLN A 145 39.89 9.30 4.27
C GLN A 145 41.17 8.47 4.42
N PRO A 146 42.33 8.93 3.91
CA PRO A 146 43.57 8.18 4.06
C PRO A 146 44.05 8.38 5.49
N THR A 147 43.87 7.36 6.31
CA THR A 147 44.63 7.21 7.55
C THR A 147 45.91 6.45 7.19
N ASP A 148 47.02 6.86 7.78
CA ASP A 148 48.37 6.26 7.73
C ASP A 148 49.32 6.74 6.62
N ARG A 149 49.84 7.96 6.78
CA ARG A 149 51.26 8.26 6.49
C ARG A 149 51.85 9.17 7.58
N GLU A 150 51.88 8.64 8.80
CA GLU A 150 52.96 8.96 9.72
C GLU A 150 54.15 8.06 9.35
N LEU A 151 54.99 8.48 8.40
CA LEU A 151 56.37 7.99 8.24
C LEU A 151 57.07 8.79 7.13
N MET A 152 58.12 9.49 7.54
CA MET A 152 59.17 10.19 6.77
C MET A 152 59.11 11.73 6.74
N SER A 153 59.73 12.31 7.77
CA SER A 153 60.53 13.55 7.77
C SER A 153 61.72 13.45 6.77
N PRO A 154 62.53 14.49 6.40
CA PRO A 154 62.62 15.86 6.93
C PRO A 154 62.86 17.01 5.90
N LYS A 155 62.81 18.25 6.41
CA LYS A 155 63.65 19.43 6.05
C LYS A 155 63.30 20.25 4.78
N CYS A 156 62.84 21.48 5.00
CA CYS A 156 63.65 22.65 4.61
C CYS A 156 63.26 23.89 5.43
N GLN A 157 64.22 24.40 6.19
CA GLN A 157 64.20 25.71 6.83
C GLN A 157 64.10 26.79 5.73
N HIS A 158 63.32 27.85 5.93
CA HIS A 158 63.81 29.23 5.74
C HIS A 158 62.80 30.29 6.21
N LYS A 159 63.20 31.00 7.27
CA LYS A 159 63.10 32.46 7.47
C LYS A 159 61.77 33.10 7.86
N GLU A 160 61.70 33.30 9.17
CA GLU A 160 61.20 34.45 9.94
C GLU A 160 61.30 35.83 9.25
N THR A 161 60.45 36.76 9.73
CA THR A 161 60.40 38.23 9.53
C THR A 161 59.91 38.78 8.18
N SER A 162 58.75 39.46 8.18
CA SER A 162 58.63 40.94 8.20
C SER A 162 57.20 41.39 7.78
N ILE A 163 56.39 41.99 8.66
CA ILE A 163 56.20 43.45 8.89
C ILE A 163 54.83 43.92 8.35
N ILE A 164 54.00 44.37 9.31
CA ILE A 164 52.92 45.40 9.30
C ILE A 164 51.74 45.19 8.35
#